data_AF-A0A1W1I718-F1
#
_entry.id   AF-A0A1W1I718-F1
#
_cell.length_a   1.000
_cell.length_b   1.000
_cell.length_c   1.000
_cell.angle_alpha   90.00
_cell.angle_beta   90.00
_cell.angle_gamma   90.00
#
_symmetry.space_group_name_H-M   'P 1'
#
loop_
_entity.id
_entity.type
_entity.pdbx_description
1 polymer ?
#
loop_
_entity_poly.entity_id
_entity_poly.type
_entity_poly.pdbx_seq_one_letter_code
_entity_poly.pdbx_strand_id
1 'polypeptide(L)'
;MLLLLRRIVSLTLGLVPLFLIWAGLRSLLFPNPPPDPTLYSVRGQNLQPINPLLFFGGGVVGLFGCYRMCRADGGWKWVLVLMAVFVYALILPVMQNGIHGPPGQGASFGTSRQLRYLAHTATRLAREQGKFTCDAATELTQPSLFVQEGQTLSYVIQCVSDATGPVAGTPPERPGTLVFAVSPDRKRAWFTATVLARTPDSHATWIKDNGGRFFIEVQL
;
A
#
# COMPACT_ATOMS: atom_id res chain seq x y z
N MET A 1 -26.67 2.58 -40.02
CA MET A 1 -26.81 2.47 -38.55
C MET A 1 -25.63 1.73 -37.90
N LEU A 2 -25.27 0.52 -38.37
CA LEU A 2 -24.19 -0.29 -37.79
C LEU A 2 -22.80 0.39 -37.77
N LEU A 3 -22.45 1.15 -38.82
CA LEU A 3 -21.18 1.89 -38.92
C LEU A 3 -21.07 3.06 -37.93
N LEU A 4 -22.19 3.77 -37.67
CA LEU A 4 -22.25 4.87 -36.71
C LEU A 4 -22.08 4.33 -35.28
N LEU A 5 -22.81 3.27 -34.93
CA LEU A 5 -22.67 2.58 -33.64
C LEU A 5 -21.20 2.16 -33.40
N ARG A 6 -20.56 1.61 -34.43
CA ARG A 6 -19.17 1.15 -34.35
C ARG A 6 -18.17 2.28 -34.14
N ARG A 7 -18.38 3.44 -34.76
CA ARG A 7 -17.54 4.63 -34.55
C ARG A 7 -17.71 5.18 -33.14
N ILE A 8 -18.93 5.24 -32.62
CA ILE A 8 -19.20 5.68 -31.24
C ILE A 8 -18.51 4.74 -30.24
N VAL A 9 -18.66 3.43 -30.40
CA VAL A 9 -18.01 2.42 -29.54
C VAL A 9 -16.47 2.52 -29.61
N SER A 10 -15.91 2.76 -30.80
CA SER A 10 -14.45 2.93 -30.93
C SER A 10 -13.94 4.23 -30.31
N LEU A 11 -14.73 5.30 -30.30
CA LEU A 11 -14.38 6.57 -29.67
C LEU A 11 -14.42 6.46 -28.15
N THR A 12 -15.46 5.81 -27.59
CA THR A 12 -15.56 5.61 -26.14
C THR A 12 -14.49 4.66 -25.62
N LEU A 13 -14.23 3.56 -26.32
CA LEU A 13 -13.16 2.62 -25.96
C LEU A 13 -11.75 3.15 -26.22
N GLY A 14 -11.60 4.14 -27.11
CA GLY A 14 -10.31 4.76 -27.45
C GLY A 14 -9.69 5.61 -26.33
N LEU A 15 -10.48 5.98 -25.31
CA LEU A 15 -9.98 6.70 -24.14
C LEU A 15 -9.01 5.88 -23.30
N VAL A 16 -9.24 4.57 -23.20
CA VAL A 16 -8.39 3.65 -22.42
C VAL A 16 -6.97 3.54 -22.98
N PRO A 17 -6.75 3.25 -24.28
CA PRO A 17 -5.39 3.22 -24.83
C PRO A 17 -4.70 4.58 -24.82
N LEU A 18 -5.44 5.69 -24.98
CA LEU A 18 -4.87 7.04 -24.81
C LEU A 18 -4.35 7.26 -23.38
N PHE A 19 -5.10 6.82 -22.38
CA PHE A 19 -4.67 6.88 -20.99
C PHE A 19 -3.40 6.03 -20.74
N LEU A 20 -3.33 4.82 -21.31
CA LEU A 20 -2.14 3.96 -21.18
C LEU A 20 -0.88 4.60 -21.82
N ILE A 21 -1.03 5.23 -22.99
CA ILE A 21 0.07 5.96 -23.65
C ILE A 21 0.51 7.14 -22.80
N TRP A 22 -0.45 7.94 -22.30
CA TRP A 22 -0.15 9.09 -21.45
C TRP A 22 0.57 8.66 -20.16
N ALA A 23 0.10 7.59 -19.50
CA ALA A 23 0.71 7.03 -18.30
C ALA A 23 2.14 6.51 -18.57
N GLY A 24 2.33 5.78 -19.67
CA GLY A 24 3.65 5.28 -20.09
C GLY A 24 4.63 6.42 -20.43
N LEU A 25 4.17 7.43 -21.19
CA LEU A 25 4.99 8.58 -21.57
C LEU A 25 5.35 9.45 -20.37
N ARG A 26 4.39 9.69 -19.46
CA ARG A 26 4.65 10.40 -18.20
C ARG A 26 5.73 9.70 -17.38
N SER A 27 5.68 8.36 -17.29
CA SER A 27 6.68 7.55 -16.58
C SER A 27 8.07 7.64 -17.21
N LEU A 28 8.16 7.72 -18.55
CA LEU A 28 9.43 7.89 -19.27
C LEU A 28 10.02 9.30 -19.11
N LEU A 29 9.17 10.32 -19.20
CA LEU A 29 9.60 11.73 -19.18
C LEU A 29 9.89 12.24 -17.77
N PHE A 30 9.21 11.69 -16.77
CA PHE A 30 9.36 12.07 -15.37
C PHE A 30 9.64 10.83 -14.53
N PRO A 31 10.82 10.20 -14.71
CA PRO A 31 11.22 9.10 -13.86
C PRO A 31 11.27 9.60 -12.42
N ASN A 32 10.70 8.81 -11.49
CA ASN A 32 10.83 9.13 -10.08
C ASN A 32 12.33 9.14 -9.72
N PRO A 33 12.79 10.16 -8.98
CA PRO A 33 14.17 10.19 -8.53
C PRO A 33 14.48 8.89 -7.77
N PRO A 34 15.71 8.35 -7.89
CA PRO A 34 16.10 7.21 -7.09
C PRO A 34 15.87 7.56 -5.62
N PRO A 35 15.19 6.68 -4.86
CA PRO A 35 14.98 6.93 -3.45
C PRO A 35 16.34 7.01 -2.76
N ASP A 36 16.50 8.01 -1.88
CA ASP A 36 17.70 8.14 -1.07
C ASP A 36 17.85 6.85 -0.22
N PRO A 37 18.97 6.12 -0.32
CA PRO A 37 19.15 4.85 0.38
C PRO A 37 19.15 5.00 1.90
N THR A 38 19.41 6.20 2.42
CA THR A 38 19.40 6.48 3.86
C THR A 38 18.00 6.61 4.45
N LEU A 39 17.00 6.87 3.58
CA LEU A 39 15.60 7.05 3.99
C LEU A 39 14.86 5.72 4.12
N TYR A 40 13.86 5.72 4.99
CA TYR A 40 12.94 4.61 5.13
C TYR A 40 12.03 4.50 3.90
N SER A 41 11.85 3.26 3.44
CA SER A 41 10.97 2.91 2.32
C SER A 41 10.20 1.62 2.60
N VAL A 42 9.23 1.29 1.74
CA VAL A 42 8.50 0.03 1.79
C VAL A 42 9.05 -0.95 0.76
N ARG A 43 9.24 -2.21 1.14
CA ARG A 43 9.61 -3.31 0.25
C ARG A 43 8.61 -3.39 -0.92
N GLY A 44 9.12 -3.32 -2.14
CA GLY A 44 8.29 -3.30 -3.34
C GLY A 44 7.72 -1.92 -3.73
N GLN A 45 7.96 -0.87 -2.93
CA GLN A 45 7.68 0.52 -3.33
C GLN A 45 8.57 0.99 -4.49
N ASN A 46 9.72 0.32 -4.64
CA ASN A 46 10.69 0.53 -5.73
C ASN A 46 10.54 -0.48 -6.86
N LEU A 47 9.48 -1.31 -6.86
CA LEU A 47 9.06 -1.95 -8.11
C LEU A 47 8.69 -0.80 -9.02
N GLN A 48 9.57 -0.51 -9.97
CA GLN A 48 9.40 0.52 -10.98
C GLN A 48 7.93 0.55 -11.42
N PRO A 49 7.34 1.75 -11.65
CA PRO A 49 6.13 1.79 -12.46
C PRO A 49 6.44 0.96 -13.70
N ILE A 50 5.58 -0.03 -13.97
CA ILE A 50 5.65 -1.03 -15.04
C ILE A 50 6.57 -0.55 -16.15
N ASN A 51 7.51 -1.40 -16.56
CA ASN A 51 8.39 -1.19 -17.70
C ASN A 51 7.66 -0.31 -18.73
N PRO A 52 7.93 1.02 -18.79
CA PRO A 52 6.98 1.99 -19.36
C PRO A 52 6.61 1.67 -20.82
N LEU A 53 7.48 0.91 -21.47
CA LEU A 53 7.31 0.23 -22.74
C LEU A 53 6.06 -0.66 -22.84
N LEU A 54 5.67 -1.35 -21.77
CA LEU A 54 4.49 -2.21 -21.70
C LEU A 54 3.19 -1.39 -21.69
N PHE A 55 3.13 -0.31 -20.92
CA PHE A 55 1.99 0.62 -20.95
C PHE A 55 1.88 1.34 -22.30
N PHE A 56 3.00 1.88 -22.76
CA PHE A 56 3.09 2.57 -24.05
C PHE A 56 2.71 1.63 -25.20
N GLY A 57 3.30 0.43 -25.24
CA GLY A 57 3.04 -0.59 -26.25
C GLY A 57 1.59 -1.09 -26.24
N GLY A 58 1.05 -1.39 -25.06
CA GLY A 58 -0.36 -1.80 -24.91
C GLY A 58 -1.33 -0.71 -25.39
N GLY A 59 -1.03 0.55 -25.10
CA GLY A 59 -1.80 1.69 -25.59
C GLY A 59 -1.70 1.88 -27.11
N VAL A 60 -0.52 1.71 -27.72
CA VAL A 60 -0.34 1.76 -29.18
C VAL A 60 -1.13 0.64 -29.87
N VAL A 61 -1.10 -0.58 -29.33
CA VAL A 61 -1.89 -1.72 -29.85
C VAL A 61 -3.39 -1.44 -29.76
N GLY A 62 -3.85 -0.86 -28.64
CA GLY A 62 -5.25 -0.47 -28.48
C GLY A 62 -5.68 0.63 -29.44
N LEU A 63 -4.87 1.68 -29.63
CA LEU A 63 -5.14 2.72 -30.63
C LEU A 63 -5.20 2.17 -32.06
N PHE A 64 -4.31 1.24 -32.40
CA PHE A 64 -4.35 0.56 -33.69
C PHE A 64 -5.64 -0.26 -33.87
N GLY A 65 -6.11 -0.91 -32.81
CA GLY A 65 -7.41 -1.59 -32.77
C GLY A 65 -8.59 -0.63 -33.03
N CYS A 66 -8.62 0.52 -32.34
CA CYS A 66 -9.62 1.57 -32.57
C CYS A 66 -9.58 2.09 -34.02
N TYR A 67 -8.39 2.42 -34.54
CA TYR A 67 -8.21 2.89 -35.90
C TYR A 67 -8.76 1.89 -36.93
N ARG A 68 -8.44 0.59 -36.77
CA ARG A 68 -8.94 -0.48 -37.64
C ARG A 68 -10.44 -0.69 -37.53
N MET A 69 -11.02 -0.47 -36.35
CA MET A 69 -12.46 -0.60 -36.10
C MET A 69 -13.26 0.57 -36.73
N CYS A 70 -12.66 1.75 -36.88
CA CYS A 70 -13.25 2.91 -37.54
C CYS A 70 -13.26 2.84 -39.08
N ARG A 71 -12.46 1.94 -39.70
CA ARG A 71 -12.47 1.74 -41.16
C ARG A 71 -13.69 0.94 -41.63
N ALA A 72 -14.13 1.27 -42.84
CA ALA A 72 -15.25 0.58 -43.50
C ALA A 72 -15.00 -0.93 -43.63
N ASP A 73 -13.77 -1.34 -43.91
CA ASP A 73 -13.37 -2.76 -44.07
C ASP A 73 -12.97 -3.43 -42.76
N GLY A 74 -13.10 -2.74 -41.62
CA GLY A 74 -12.76 -3.32 -40.33
C GLY A 74 -13.65 -4.52 -40.03
N GLY A 75 -13.11 -5.60 -39.46
CA GLY A 75 -13.92 -6.70 -38.91
C GLY A 75 -14.25 -6.52 -37.43
N TRP A 76 -15.33 -7.14 -36.93
CA TRP A 76 -15.66 -7.17 -35.50
C TRP A 76 -14.56 -7.81 -34.63
N LYS A 77 -13.65 -8.60 -35.21
CA LYS A 77 -12.47 -9.16 -34.55
C LYS A 77 -11.60 -8.14 -33.81
N TRP A 78 -11.59 -6.87 -34.24
CA TRP A 78 -10.83 -5.82 -33.56
C TRP A 78 -11.40 -5.45 -32.18
N VAL A 79 -12.65 -5.80 -31.89
CA VAL A 79 -13.23 -5.68 -30.54
C VAL A 79 -12.50 -6.59 -29.55
N LEU A 80 -12.05 -7.78 -29.99
CA LEU A 80 -11.28 -8.68 -29.13
C LEU A 80 -9.93 -8.07 -28.71
N VAL A 81 -9.29 -7.30 -29.60
CA VAL A 81 -8.05 -6.57 -29.28
C VAL A 81 -8.31 -5.50 -28.23
N LEU A 82 -9.41 -4.75 -28.36
CA LEU A 82 -9.79 -3.73 -27.36
C LEU A 82 -10.16 -4.36 -26.02
N MET A 83 -10.89 -5.48 -26.03
CA MET A 83 -11.19 -6.24 -24.82
C MET A 83 -9.92 -6.76 -24.14
N ALA A 84 -8.97 -7.28 -24.91
CA ALA A 84 -7.68 -7.73 -24.37
C ALA A 84 -6.89 -6.57 -23.75
N VAL A 85 -6.85 -5.40 -24.39
CA VAL A 85 -6.20 -4.19 -23.84
C VAL A 85 -6.91 -3.70 -22.57
N PHE A 86 -8.23 -3.80 -22.51
CA PHE A 86 -9.00 -3.42 -21.32
C PHE A 86 -8.72 -4.37 -20.14
N VAL A 87 -8.77 -5.68 -20.38
CA VAL A 87 -8.40 -6.70 -19.39
C VAL A 87 -6.96 -6.51 -18.93
N TYR A 88 -6.05 -6.22 -19.86
CA TYR A 88 -4.66 -5.92 -19.55
C TYR A 88 -4.52 -4.68 -18.63
N ALA A 89 -5.23 -3.60 -18.93
CA ALA A 89 -5.25 -2.39 -18.11
C ALA A 89 -5.82 -2.61 -16.70
N LEU A 90 -6.74 -3.57 -16.53
CA LEU A 90 -7.33 -3.91 -15.24
C LEU A 90 -6.45 -4.86 -14.40
N ILE A 91 -5.80 -5.83 -15.03
CA ILE A 91 -5.00 -6.84 -14.33
C ILE A 91 -3.67 -6.26 -13.85
N LEU A 92 -3.05 -5.41 -14.66
CA LEU A 92 -1.73 -4.85 -14.36
C LEU A 92 -1.65 -4.17 -12.98
N PRO A 93 -2.54 -3.23 -12.60
CA PRO A 93 -2.50 -2.60 -11.28
C PRO A 93 -2.62 -3.59 -10.13
N VAL A 94 -3.39 -4.67 -10.31
CA VAL A 94 -3.63 -5.70 -9.28
C VAL A 94 -2.40 -6.59 -9.10
N MET A 95 -1.77 -7.01 -10.21
CA MET A 95 -0.55 -7.81 -10.16
C MET A 95 0.61 -7.07 -9.50
N GLN A 96 0.64 -5.74 -9.61
CA GLN A 96 1.71 -4.91 -9.07
C GLN A 96 1.55 -4.53 -7.61
N ASN A 97 0.35 -4.10 -7.25
CA ASN A 97 0.08 -3.65 -5.89
C ASN A 97 -0.29 -4.84 -4.98
N GLY A 98 -0.54 -6.02 -5.56
CA GLY A 98 -1.12 -7.12 -4.83
C GLY A 98 -2.56 -6.81 -4.39
N ILE A 99 -3.15 -7.75 -3.66
CA ILE A 99 -4.56 -7.67 -3.22
C ILE A 99 -4.77 -6.52 -2.20
N HIS A 100 -3.69 -6.04 -1.57
CA HIS A 100 -3.75 -5.07 -0.47
C HIS A 100 -3.53 -3.61 -0.90
N GLY A 101 -3.51 -3.33 -2.21
CA GLY A 101 -3.30 -1.99 -2.73
C GLY A 101 -1.83 -1.56 -2.68
N PRO A 102 -1.53 -0.27 -2.93
CA PRO A 102 -0.16 0.23 -3.06
C PRO A 102 0.76 -0.25 -1.92
N PRO A 103 2.07 -0.43 -2.15
CA PRO A 103 2.99 -1.00 -1.16
C PRO A 103 2.87 -0.36 0.24
N GLY A 104 2.70 0.97 0.33
CA GLY A 104 2.47 1.67 1.59
C GLY A 104 1.18 1.27 2.33
N GLN A 105 0.10 0.96 1.62
CA GLN A 105 -1.12 0.41 2.20
C GLN A 105 -0.89 -1.03 2.68
N GLY A 106 -0.18 -1.85 1.91
CA GLY A 106 0.24 -3.19 2.32
C GLY A 106 1.07 -3.18 3.61
N ALA A 107 2.05 -2.27 3.73
CA ALA A 107 2.85 -2.08 4.95
C ALA A 107 2.00 -1.63 6.15
N SER A 108 1.09 -0.69 5.93
CA SER A 108 0.17 -0.22 6.99
C SER A 108 -0.76 -1.33 7.45
N PHE A 109 -1.31 -2.11 6.52
CA PHE A 109 -2.15 -3.26 6.81
C PHE A 109 -1.39 -4.35 7.59
N GLY A 110 -0.19 -4.73 7.13
CA GLY A 110 0.68 -5.67 7.83
C GLY A 110 1.01 -5.22 9.26
N THR A 111 1.35 -3.94 9.42
CA THR A 111 1.62 -3.33 10.74
C THR A 111 0.38 -3.40 11.64
N SER A 112 -0.81 -3.09 11.11
CA SER A 112 -2.07 -3.18 11.86
C SER A 112 -2.38 -4.61 12.31
N ARG A 113 -2.08 -5.61 11.47
CA ARG A 113 -2.26 -7.03 11.80
C ARG A 113 -1.33 -7.43 12.94
N GLN A 114 -0.08 -7.01 12.88
CA GLN A 114 0.91 -7.31 13.90
C GLN A 114 0.60 -6.60 15.23
N LEU A 115 0.11 -5.37 15.18
CA LEU A 115 -0.37 -4.64 16.35
C LEU A 115 -1.55 -5.36 17.03
N ARG A 116 -2.51 -5.86 16.25
CA ARG A 116 -3.65 -6.65 16.79
C ARG A 116 -3.17 -7.97 17.40
N TYR A 117 -2.21 -8.64 16.77
CA TYR A 117 -1.61 -9.86 17.32
C TYR A 117 -0.94 -9.59 18.67
N LEU A 118 -0.11 -8.54 18.76
CA LEU A 118 0.52 -8.10 20.00
C LEU A 118 -0.52 -7.80 21.08
N ALA A 119 -1.53 -6.98 20.76
CA ALA A 119 -2.60 -6.62 21.68
C ALA A 119 -3.34 -7.86 22.21
N HIS A 120 -3.68 -8.80 21.32
CA HIS A 120 -4.36 -10.04 21.70
C HIS A 120 -3.50 -10.91 22.63
N THR A 121 -2.23 -11.13 22.28
CA THR A 121 -1.31 -11.96 23.07
C THR A 121 -1.04 -11.33 24.44
N ALA A 122 -0.78 -10.02 24.48
CA ALA A 122 -0.59 -9.27 25.72
C ALA A 122 -1.84 -9.28 26.60
N THR A 123 -3.03 -9.17 26.01
CA THR A 123 -4.30 -9.24 26.75
C THR A 123 -4.52 -10.62 27.36
N ARG A 124 -4.22 -11.69 26.62
CA ARG A 124 -4.34 -13.05 27.14
C ARG A 124 -3.42 -13.28 28.34
N LEU A 125 -2.15 -12.93 28.19
CA LEU A 125 -1.16 -12.98 29.27
C LEU A 125 -1.58 -12.13 30.47
N ALA A 126 -2.11 -10.93 30.23
CA ALA A 126 -2.55 -10.04 31.29
C ALA A 126 -3.73 -10.62 32.08
N ARG A 127 -4.65 -11.32 31.42
CA ARG A 127 -5.76 -12.02 32.10
C ARG A 127 -5.26 -13.19 32.95
N GLU A 128 -4.27 -13.92 32.48
CA GLU A 128 -3.62 -15.00 33.24
C GLU A 128 -2.85 -14.46 34.46
N GLN A 129 -2.19 -13.31 34.32
CA GLN A 129 -1.34 -12.71 35.37
C GLN A 129 -2.08 -11.70 36.26
N GLY A 130 -3.30 -11.31 35.89
CA GLY A 130 -4.08 -10.26 36.56
C GLY A 130 -3.55 -8.83 36.37
N LYS A 131 -2.55 -8.60 35.52
CA LYS A 131 -1.93 -7.30 35.24
C LYS A 131 -1.30 -7.25 33.86
N PHE A 132 -1.28 -6.07 33.23
CA PHE A 132 -0.51 -5.85 32.01
C PHE A 132 0.98 -5.67 32.31
N THR A 133 1.81 -6.44 31.63
CA THR A 133 3.27 -6.39 31.64
C THR A 133 3.75 -6.27 30.20
N CYS A 134 4.59 -5.27 29.93
CA CYS A 134 5.18 -5.10 28.60
C CYS A 134 6.51 -5.83 28.55
N ASP A 135 6.63 -6.78 27.63
CA ASP A 135 7.87 -7.49 27.35
C ASP A 135 8.34 -7.19 25.93
N ALA A 136 9.43 -6.41 25.83
CA ALA A 136 10.03 -6.04 24.56
C ALA A 136 10.66 -7.24 23.83
N ALA A 137 10.89 -8.36 24.53
CA ALA A 137 11.42 -9.60 23.95
C ALA A 137 10.35 -10.47 23.29
N THR A 138 9.08 -10.04 23.28
CA THR A 138 8.00 -10.79 22.64
C THR A 138 8.31 -11.00 21.16
N GLU A 139 8.44 -12.27 20.75
CA GLU A 139 8.74 -12.60 19.37
C GLU A 139 7.59 -12.24 18.43
N LEU A 140 7.92 -11.42 17.43
CA LEU A 140 7.01 -11.00 16.38
C LEU A 140 7.19 -11.94 15.19
N THR A 141 6.14 -12.71 14.90
CA THR A 141 6.16 -13.80 13.89
C THR A 141 6.26 -13.34 12.44
N GLN A 142 5.94 -12.09 12.12
CA GLN A 142 5.97 -11.59 10.74
C GLN A 142 7.09 -10.56 10.54
N PRO A 143 7.88 -10.66 9.46
CA PRO A 143 8.83 -9.63 9.09
C PRO A 143 8.09 -8.35 8.71
N SER A 144 8.70 -7.19 8.96
CA SER A 144 8.12 -5.93 8.50
C SER A 144 8.31 -5.77 6.99
N LEU A 145 7.48 -4.92 6.40
CA LEU A 145 7.64 -4.50 5.00
C LEU A 145 8.49 -3.23 4.88
N PHE A 146 9.02 -2.67 5.97
CA PHE A 146 9.85 -1.48 5.93
C PHE A 146 11.30 -1.85 5.64
N VAL A 147 11.97 -0.98 4.90
CA VAL A 147 13.34 -1.15 4.41
C VAL A 147 14.12 0.13 4.66
N GLN A 148 15.38 0.00 5.07
CA GLN A 148 16.36 1.07 5.14
C GLN A 148 17.67 0.53 4.58
N GLU A 149 18.38 1.28 3.75
CA GLU A 149 19.65 0.85 3.14
C GLU A 149 19.56 -0.52 2.42
N GLY A 150 18.40 -0.83 1.83
CA GLY A 150 18.13 -2.12 1.16
C GLY A 150 17.91 -3.29 2.11
N GLN A 151 18.07 -3.12 3.41
CA GLN A 151 17.80 -4.15 4.42
C GLN A 151 16.39 -4.03 4.99
N THR A 152 15.76 -5.18 5.22
CA THR A 152 14.41 -5.21 5.78
C THR A 152 14.45 -5.09 7.28
N LEU A 153 13.67 -4.15 7.81
CA LEU A 153 13.59 -3.87 9.23
C LEU A 153 12.74 -4.93 9.92
N SER A 154 13.10 -5.29 11.14
CA SER A 154 12.21 -5.99 12.07
C SER A 154 11.21 -5.01 12.69
N TYR A 155 10.04 -5.52 13.10
CA TYR A 155 9.18 -4.79 14.03
C TYR A 155 9.90 -4.69 15.38
N VAL A 156 9.72 -3.56 16.06
CA VAL A 156 10.29 -3.31 17.39
C VAL A 156 9.16 -2.97 18.35
N ILE A 157 9.17 -3.55 19.54
CA ILE A 157 8.20 -3.23 20.59
C ILE A 157 8.80 -2.17 21.50
N GLN A 158 8.11 -1.04 21.62
CA GLN A 158 8.48 0.02 22.56
C GLN A 158 7.50 0.03 23.73
N CYS A 159 8.00 -0.32 24.91
CA CYS A 159 7.24 -0.31 26.14
C CYS A 159 7.22 1.08 26.76
N VAL A 160 6.04 1.55 27.16
CA VAL A 160 5.87 2.77 27.95
C VAL A 160 5.12 2.40 29.23
N SER A 161 5.76 2.53 30.39
CA SER A 161 5.11 2.30 31.68
C SER A 161 4.41 3.56 32.19
N ASP A 162 3.46 3.36 33.09
CA ASP A 162 2.81 4.41 33.87
C ASP A 162 2.14 5.49 32.99
N ALA A 163 1.63 5.06 31.83
CA ALA A 163 1.00 5.93 30.85
C ALA A 163 -0.41 6.36 31.29
N THR A 164 -0.74 7.63 31.11
CA THR A 164 -2.08 8.17 31.42
C THR A 164 -3.09 8.02 30.27
N GLY A 165 -2.67 7.45 29.14
CA GLY A 165 -3.46 7.32 27.92
C GLY A 165 -2.67 6.73 26.76
N PRO A 166 -3.24 6.69 25.54
CA PRO A 166 -2.50 6.30 24.35
C PRO A 166 -1.34 7.29 24.12
N VAL A 167 -0.20 6.80 23.62
CA VAL A 167 0.99 7.63 23.40
C VAL A 167 0.65 8.77 22.42
N ALA A 168 0.59 9.99 22.97
CA ALA A 168 0.11 11.17 22.26
C ALA A 168 1.23 12.04 21.66
N GLY A 169 2.48 11.77 22.03
CA GLY A 169 3.66 12.56 21.63
C GLY A 169 4.09 12.38 20.16
N THR A 170 5.31 12.81 19.88
CA THR A 170 5.95 12.66 18.57
C THR A 170 6.12 11.17 18.24
N PRO A 171 5.72 10.70 17.05
CA PRO A 171 5.95 9.32 16.67
C PRO A 171 7.45 9.01 16.65
N PRO A 172 7.86 7.80 17.06
CA PRO A 172 9.22 7.31 16.83
C PRO A 172 9.62 7.47 15.36
N GLU A 173 10.86 7.88 15.12
CA GLU A 173 11.38 8.12 13.76
C GLU A 173 11.39 6.87 12.89
N ARG A 174 11.60 5.71 13.51
CA ARG A 174 11.60 4.40 12.83
C ARG A 174 10.16 3.91 12.58
N PRO A 175 9.80 3.57 11.32
CA PRO A 175 8.52 2.91 11.01
C PRO A 175 8.54 1.44 11.46
N GLY A 176 7.36 0.87 11.71
CA GLY A 176 7.25 -0.50 12.24
C GLY A 176 7.57 -0.62 13.73
N THR A 177 7.53 0.49 14.46
CA THR A 177 7.57 0.46 15.93
C THR A 177 6.16 0.23 16.46
N LEU A 178 5.97 -0.84 17.22
CA LEU A 178 4.75 -1.17 17.93
C LEU A 178 4.87 -0.64 19.36
N VAL A 179 4.05 0.35 19.72
CA VAL A 179 4.10 0.98 21.02
C VAL A 179 3.06 0.34 21.93
N PHE A 180 3.52 -0.18 23.06
CA PHE A 180 2.69 -0.79 24.10
C PHE A 180 2.81 0.07 25.37
N ALA A 181 1.79 0.88 25.61
CA ALA A 181 1.68 1.73 26.78
C ALA A 181 0.80 1.07 27.85
N VAL A 182 1.29 1.03 29.08
CA VAL A 182 0.60 0.43 30.22
C VAL A 182 0.31 1.49 31.27
N SER A 183 -0.90 1.50 31.77
CA SER A 183 -1.34 2.38 32.88
C SER A 183 -0.58 2.11 34.20
N PRO A 184 -0.54 3.11 35.12
CA PRO A 184 0.13 2.94 36.42
C PRO A 184 -0.45 1.80 37.26
N ASP A 185 -1.77 1.61 37.22
CA ASP A 185 -2.46 0.52 37.93
C ASP A 185 -2.30 -0.86 37.25
N ARG A 186 -1.65 -0.89 36.07
CA ARG A 186 -1.45 -2.08 35.23
C ARG A 186 -2.76 -2.76 34.82
N LYS A 187 -3.90 -2.08 34.90
CA LYS A 187 -5.23 -2.62 34.52
C LYS A 187 -5.67 -2.21 33.13
N ARG A 188 -5.03 -1.19 32.55
CA ARG A 188 -5.28 -0.72 31.18
C ARG A 188 -4.02 -0.70 30.35
N ALA A 189 -4.21 -0.93 29.06
CA ALA A 189 -3.16 -0.89 28.07
C ALA A 189 -3.65 -0.22 26.78
N TRP A 190 -2.75 0.53 26.13
CA TRP A 190 -2.95 1.10 24.81
C TRP A 190 -1.88 0.59 23.86
N PHE A 191 -2.31 0.17 22.68
CA PHE A 191 -1.44 -0.33 21.62
C PHE A 191 -1.57 0.57 20.40
N THR A 192 -0.45 1.09 19.91
CA THR A 192 -0.39 1.86 18.66
C THR A 192 0.86 1.50 17.87
N ALA A 193 1.00 2.01 16.65
CA ALA A 193 2.14 1.69 15.80
C ALA A 193 2.55 2.85 14.89
N THR A 194 3.81 2.85 14.46
CA THR A 194 4.32 3.75 13.43
C THR A 194 4.32 3.09 12.05
N VAL A 195 3.95 3.88 11.05
CA VAL A 195 4.01 3.55 9.62
C VAL A 195 4.67 4.70 8.88
N LEU A 196 5.06 4.52 7.62
CA LEU A 196 5.53 5.65 6.83
C LEU A 196 4.37 6.57 6.42
N ALA A 197 4.59 7.89 6.54
CA ALA A 197 3.70 8.88 5.96
C ALA A 197 3.56 8.66 4.44
N ARG A 198 2.47 9.17 3.84
CA ARG A 198 2.26 9.01 2.40
C ARG A 198 3.51 9.50 1.66
N THR A 199 3.91 8.75 0.65
CA THR A 199 5.01 9.10 -0.24
C THR A 199 4.83 10.55 -0.73
N PRO A 200 5.84 11.43 -0.66
CA PRO A 200 7.28 11.15 -0.52
C PRO A 200 7.88 11.37 0.88
N ASP A 201 7.08 11.58 1.92
CA ASP A 201 7.60 12.22 3.14
C ASP A 201 8.61 11.39 3.94
N SER A 202 8.78 10.09 3.68
CA SER A 202 9.79 9.18 4.31
C SER A 202 9.90 9.17 5.84
N HIS A 203 9.07 9.94 6.54
CA HIS A 203 9.01 10.03 7.98
C HIS A 203 7.95 9.09 8.54
N ALA A 204 8.23 8.53 9.71
CA ALA A 204 7.25 7.75 10.44
C ALA A 204 6.13 8.64 10.99
N THR A 205 4.90 8.15 10.87
CA THR A 205 3.69 8.72 11.46
C THR A 205 2.97 7.65 12.26
N TRP A 206 2.15 8.05 13.21
CA TRP A 206 1.15 7.17 13.82
C TRP A 206 0.27 6.56 12.73
N ILE A 207 -0.02 5.27 12.88
CA ILE A 207 -1.04 4.60 12.08
C ILE A 207 -2.39 5.31 12.26
N LYS A 208 -3.13 5.49 11.17
CA LYS A 208 -4.41 6.21 11.15
C LYS A 208 -5.54 5.29 10.66
N ASP A 209 -6.72 5.49 11.22
CA ASP A 209 -7.97 4.89 10.76
C ASP A 209 -9.06 5.97 10.69
N ASN A 210 -9.80 6.04 9.60
CA ASN A 210 -10.85 7.05 9.33
C ASN A 210 -10.48 8.51 9.67
N GLY A 211 -9.23 8.91 9.41
CA GLY A 211 -8.74 10.28 9.64
C GLY A 211 -8.22 10.55 11.07
N GLY A 212 -8.47 9.66 12.02
CA GLY A 212 -7.93 9.70 13.39
C GLY A 212 -6.70 8.80 13.58
N ARG A 213 -6.02 8.92 14.74
CA ARG A 213 -4.96 7.97 15.13
C ARG A 213 -5.61 6.64 15.51
N PHE A 214 -5.08 5.55 14.98
CA PHE A 214 -5.52 4.21 15.34
C PHE A 214 -4.74 3.71 16.56
N PHE A 215 -5.49 3.31 17.58
CA PHE A 215 -4.98 2.63 18.75
C PHE A 215 -6.00 1.59 19.23
N ILE A 216 -5.51 0.58 19.95
CA ILE A 216 -6.33 -0.43 20.59
C ILE A 216 -6.23 -0.18 22.09
N GLU A 217 -7.35 0.07 22.74
CA GLU A 217 -7.43 0.15 24.20
C GLU A 217 -7.96 -1.17 24.75
N VAL A 218 -7.34 -1.66 25.81
CA VAL A 218 -7.77 -2.87 26.50
C VAL A 218 -7.74 -2.65 28.01
N GLN A 219 -8.75 -3.19 28.68
CA GLN A 219 -8.87 -3.18 30.13
C GLN A 219 -9.08 -4.62 30.65
N LEU A 220 -8.48 -4.90 31.80
CA LEU A 220 -8.64 -6.13 32.57
C LEU A 220 -9.95 -6.17 33.36
#